data_AF-K1TJJ6-F1
#
_entry.id   AF-K1TJJ6-F1
#
_cell.length_a   1.000
_cell.length_b   1.000
_cell.length_c   1.000
_cell.angle_alpha   90.00
_cell.angle_beta   90.00
_cell.angle_gamma   90.00
#
_symmetry.space_group_name_H-M   'P 1'
#
loop_
_entity.id
_entity.type
_entity.pdbx_description
1 polymer ?
#
loop_
_entity_poly.entity_id
_entity_poly.type
_entity_poly.pdbx_seq_one_letter_code
_entity_poly.pdbx_strand_id
1 'polypeptide(L)'
;FPKSDGGMITDDHIPVNEKAKIPTVDVIAYYPDCQQSSFGPTWHTVSDDMAHLDKNVLKAVGQTMIQVLYTEVIGGHPIRI
;
A
#
# COMPACT_ATOMS: atom_id res chain seq x y z
N PHE A 1 14.46 2.27 -0.45
CA PHE A 1 13.34 2.40 0.50
C PHE A 1 13.85 2.14 1.91
N PRO A 2 13.35 2.83 2.94
CA PRO A 2 13.74 2.57 4.33
C PRO A 2 13.43 1.12 4.71
N LYS A 3 14.33 0.50 5.49
CA LYS A 3 14.15 -0.83 6.07
C LYS A 3 13.76 -0.67 7.54
N SER A 4 12.54 -0.20 7.76
CA SER A 4 11.97 0.04 9.08
C SER A 4 10.57 -0.54 9.12
N ASP A 5 10.15 -0.97 10.31
CA ASP A 5 8.78 -1.47 10.50
C ASP A 5 7.77 -0.35 10.27
N GLY A 6 6.66 -0.70 9.62
CA GLY A 6 5.50 0.18 9.45
C GLY A 6 4.53 0.10 10.63
N GLY A 7 3.38 0.74 10.50
CA GLY A 7 2.27 0.59 11.44
C GLY A 7 1.52 -0.74 11.26
N MET A 8 0.91 -1.24 12.34
CA MET A 8 -0.08 -2.32 12.29
C MET A 8 -1.45 -1.71 11.99
N ILE A 9 -1.84 -1.68 10.71
CA ILE A 9 -3.11 -1.07 10.26
C ILE A 9 -4.17 -2.14 10.06
N THR A 10 -5.35 -1.92 10.66
CA THR A 10 -6.54 -2.73 10.35
C THR A 10 -7.12 -2.28 9.01
N ASP A 11 -7.00 -3.11 7.99
CA ASP A 11 -7.54 -2.88 6.65
C ASP A 11 -8.09 -4.21 6.08
N ASP A 12 -8.62 -4.17 4.86
CA ASP A 12 -9.26 -5.29 4.17
C ASP A 12 -8.34 -6.51 4.01
N HIS A 13 -7.02 -6.31 3.98
CA HIS A 13 -6.07 -7.42 3.92
C HIS A 13 -6.20 -8.37 5.12
N ILE A 14 -6.61 -7.89 6.31
CA ILE A 14 -6.76 -8.74 7.51
C ILE A 14 -7.82 -9.82 7.31
N PRO A 15 -9.10 -9.50 7.02
CA PRO A 15 -10.10 -10.55 6.79
C PRO A 15 -9.77 -11.42 5.57
N VAL A 16 -9.10 -10.90 4.54
CA VAL A 16 -8.65 -11.73 3.39
C VAL A 16 -7.60 -12.76 3.84
N ASN A 17 -6.61 -12.36 4.62
CA ASN A 17 -5.62 -13.28 5.19
C ASN A 17 -6.26 -14.28 6.17
N GLU A 18 -7.09 -13.80 7.10
CA GLU A 18 -7.60 -14.62 8.19
C GLU A 18 -8.77 -15.54 7.80
N LYS A 19 -9.68 -15.08 6.94
CA LYS A 19 -10.90 -15.81 6.57
C LYS A 19 -10.75 -16.51 5.23
N ALA A 20 -10.29 -15.80 4.21
CA ALA A 20 -10.12 -16.38 2.87
C ALA A 20 -8.82 -17.18 2.72
N LYS A 21 -7.88 -17.03 3.67
CA LYS A 21 -6.57 -17.72 3.67
C LYS A 21 -5.73 -17.41 2.43
N ILE A 22 -5.84 -16.19 1.91
CA ILE A 22 -5.06 -15.70 0.77
C ILE A 22 -4.01 -14.71 1.29
N PRO A 23 -2.70 -15.00 1.14
CA PRO A 23 -1.64 -14.07 1.50
C PRO A 23 -1.83 -12.73 0.79
N THR A 24 -2.09 -11.68 1.57
CA THR A 24 -2.44 -10.35 1.04
C THR A 24 -1.64 -9.28 1.76
N VAL A 25 -1.04 -8.38 0.99
CA VAL A 25 -0.36 -7.18 1.47
C VAL A 25 -1.23 -5.96 1.28
N ASP A 26 -0.92 -4.92 2.04
CA ASP A 26 -1.52 -3.60 1.89
C ASP A 26 -0.46 -2.58 1.45
N VAL A 27 -0.77 -1.81 0.40
CA VAL A 27 0.09 -0.73 -0.13
C VAL A 27 -0.56 0.59 0.24
N ILE A 28 -0.25 1.06 1.45
CA ILE A 28 -0.88 2.22 2.08
C ILE A 28 0.15 3.29 2.42
N ALA A 29 -0.26 4.56 2.36
CA ALA A 29 0.57 5.66 2.79
C ALA A 29 0.71 5.66 4.32
N TYR A 30 1.95 5.70 4.80
CA TYR A 30 2.27 5.72 6.22
C TYR A 30 3.27 6.85 6.53
N TYR A 31 2.83 7.83 7.32
CA TYR A 31 3.59 9.01 7.74
C TYR A 31 3.72 9.01 9.27
N PRO A 32 4.68 8.26 9.84
CA PRO A 32 4.78 8.07 11.29
C PRO A 32 4.95 9.39 12.07
N ASP A 33 5.53 10.41 11.44
CA ASP A 33 5.83 11.71 12.05
C ASP A 33 4.79 12.80 11.70
N CYS A 34 3.70 12.46 11.00
CA CYS A 34 2.65 13.42 10.68
C CYS A 34 1.75 13.65 11.90
N GLN A 35 1.71 14.90 12.38
CA GLN A 35 0.97 15.28 13.58
C GLN A 35 -0.55 15.07 13.46
N GLN A 36 -1.10 15.18 12.26
CA GLN A 36 -2.53 15.08 12.00
C GLN A 36 -3.00 13.62 11.99
N SER A 37 -2.25 12.74 11.33
CA SER A 37 -2.59 11.34 11.16
C SER A 37 -1.41 10.58 10.57
N SER A 38 -1.23 9.32 10.97
CA SER A 38 -0.28 8.41 10.32
C SER A 38 -0.62 8.11 8.86
N PHE A 39 -1.81 8.48 8.38
CA PHE A 39 -2.23 8.37 6.97
C PHE A 39 -1.99 9.64 6.16
N GLY A 40 -1.42 10.67 6.79
CA GLY A 40 -1.15 11.96 6.18
C GLY A 40 -2.25 12.99 6.48
N PRO A 41 -2.03 14.26 6.08
CA PRO A 41 -2.84 15.39 6.53
C PRO A 41 -4.24 15.46 5.91
N THR A 42 -4.50 14.74 4.82
CA THR A 42 -5.77 14.79 4.08
C THR A 42 -6.75 13.71 4.53
N TRP A 43 -6.27 12.63 5.16
CA TRP A 43 -7.08 11.46 5.51
C TRP A 43 -8.28 11.82 6.39
N HIS A 44 -9.48 11.40 5.97
CA HIS A 44 -10.77 11.69 6.62
C HIS A 44 -11.04 13.20 6.79
N THR A 45 -10.57 14.03 5.85
CA THR A 45 -10.88 15.47 5.82
C THR A 45 -11.57 15.86 4.52
N VAL A 46 -12.12 17.07 4.49
CA VAL A 46 -12.64 17.67 3.24
C VAL A 46 -11.56 18.04 2.23
N SER A 47 -10.28 17.99 2.63
CA SER A 47 -9.13 18.23 1.78
C SER A 47 -8.66 16.97 1.05
N ASP A 48 -9.31 15.82 1.25
CA ASP A 48 -9.09 14.63 0.42
C ASP A 48 -9.78 14.81 -0.95
N ASP A 49 -9.13 15.62 -1.79
CA ASP A 49 -9.63 16.05 -3.09
C ASP A 49 -8.58 15.91 -4.20
N MET A 50 -8.98 16.24 -5.42
CA MET A 50 -8.11 16.11 -6.60
C MET A 50 -6.85 17.00 -6.56
N ALA A 51 -6.81 18.04 -5.72
CA ALA A 51 -5.66 18.93 -5.63
C ALA A 51 -4.47 18.27 -4.91
N HIS A 52 -4.71 17.22 -4.12
CA HIS A 52 -3.70 16.53 -3.32
C HIS A 52 -3.23 15.19 -3.93
N LEU A 53 -3.68 14.87 -5.15
CA LEU A 53 -3.21 13.70 -5.90
C LEU A 53 -1.95 14.01 -6.72
N ASP A 54 -0.92 13.18 -6.55
CA ASP A 54 0.30 13.23 -7.38
C ASP A 54 0.35 12.07 -8.38
N LYS A 55 0.42 12.41 -9.67
CA LYS A 55 0.54 11.43 -10.78
C LYS A 55 1.82 10.60 -10.68
N ASN A 56 2.88 11.12 -10.07
CA ASN A 56 4.12 10.38 -9.86
C ASN A 56 3.95 9.28 -8.82
N VAL A 57 3.14 9.50 -7.78
CA VAL A 57 2.80 8.48 -6.79
C VAL A 57 1.97 7.37 -7.43
N LEU A 58 0.94 7.74 -8.22
CA LEU A 58 0.13 6.78 -8.99
C LEU A 58 1.01 5.93 -9.92
N LYS A 59 1.96 6.57 -10.63
CA LYS A 59 2.90 5.87 -11.50
C LYS A 59 3.81 4.93 -10.71
N ALA A 60 4.35 5.36 -9.57
CA ALA A 60 5.26 4.54 -8.77
C ALA A 60 4.58 3.27 -8.26
N VAL A 61 3.36 3.39 -7.70
CA VAL A 61 2.57 2.24 -7.22
C VAL A 61 2.18 1.35 -8.40
N GLY A 62 1.54 1.93 -9.43
CA GLY A 62 1.02 1.18 -10.57
C GLY A 62 2.12 0.43 -11.34
N GLN A 63 3.25 1.08 -11.61
CA GLN A 63 4.37 0.44 -12.31
C GLN A 63 4.97 -0.70 -11.48
N THR A 64 5.07 -0.54 -10.15
CA THR A 64 5.60 -1.59 -9.27
C THR A 64 4.67 -2.80 -9.26
N MET A 65 3.36 -2.60 -9.12
CA MET A 65 2.38 -3.70 -9.12
C MET A 65 2.36 -4.43 -10.47
N ILE A 66 2.37 -3.69 -11.58
CA ILE A 66 2.47 -4.31 -12.92
C ILE A 66 3.76 -5.10 -13.05
N GLN A 67 4.90 -4.56 -12.61
CA GLN A 67 6.17 -5.27 -12.68
C GLN A 67 6.10 -6.60 -11.91
N VAL A 68 5.58 -6.59 -10.68
CA VAL A 68 5.40 -7.80 -9.86
C VAL A 68 4.52 -8.82 -10.60
N LEU A 69 3.34 -8.40 -11.07
CA LEU A 69 2.42 -9.32 -11.77
C LEU A 69 3.07 -9.96 -13.01
N TYR A 70 3.76 -9.17 -13.83
CA TYR A 70 4.36 -9.67 -15.06
C TYR A 70 5.62 -10.52 -14.81
N THR A 71 6.35 -10.30 -13.72
CA THR A 71 7.49 -11.16 -13.38
C THR A 71 7.07 -12.48 -12.74
N GLU A 72 6.04 -12.48 -11.90
CA GLU A 72 5.57 -13.70 -11.22
C GLU A 72 4.89 -14.67 -12.19
N VAL A 73 4.07 -14.16 -13.12
CA VAL A 73 3.37 -15.00 -14.13
C VAL A 73 4.36 -15.68 -15.08
N ILE A 74 5.54 -15.10 -15.29
CA ILE A 74 6.55 -15.60 -16.24
C ILE A 74 7.66 -16.42 -15.53
N GLY A 75 7.91 -16.17 -14.24
CA GLY A 75 9.06 -16.72 -13.50
C GLY A 75 8.84 -18.05 -12.79
N GLY A 76 7.60 -18.52 -12.62
CA GLY A 76 7.26 -19.80 -11.96
C GLY A 76 7.73 -19.94 -10.51
N HIS A 77 8.30 -18.89 -9.91
CA HIS A 77 8.75 -18.87 -8.52
C HIS A 77 7.82 -17.95 -7.73
N PRO A 78 7.10 -18.45 -6.72
CA PRO A 78 6.26 -17.59 -5.89
C PRO A 78 7.12 -16.70 -4.99
N ILE A 79 6.83 -15.40 -4.97
CA ILE A 79 7.26 -14.52 -3.88
C ILE A 79 6.75 -15.10 -2.55
N ARG A 80 7.68 -15.41 -1.65
CA ARG A 80 7.38 -15.58 -0.23
C ARG A 80 7.32 -14.19 0.39
N ILE A 81 6.10 -13.73 0.63
CA ILE A 81 5.82 -12.57 1.48
C ILE A 81 6.07 -12.95 2.93
#